data_AF-A0A257JCY9-F1
#
_entry.id   AF-A0A257JCY9-F1
#
_cell.length_a   1.000
_cell.length_b   1.000
_cell.length_c   1.000
_cell.angle_alpha   90.00
_cell.angle_beta   90.00
_cell.angle_gamma   90.00
#
_symmetry.space_group_name_H-M   'P 1'
#
loop_
_entity.id
_entity.type
_entity.pdbx_description
1 polymer ?
#
loop_
_entity_poly.entity_id
_entity_poly.type
_entity_poly.pdbx_seq_one_letter_code
_entity_poly.pdbx_strand_id
1 'polypeptide(L)'
;LGIGLAMPGPFDVESMSFVGPTTLESWRGVAVAQRLSERTGLAAFVETDMVSAARGESLHGTGRNVRAFYYLYFGVGLGGSMVKDGVPLRGFYGNAGEIGHVPMVPNGQPCSCGNTGCLERYVSLEAYQRRAPVIGHAALTAAIEPLPTSVADRKDRSAPRIMRSASGQDAVLRGAASLAFSGVLSPRLGRAENLEKDPLFARSRVA
;
A
#
# COMPACT_ATOMS: atom_id res chain seq x y z
N LEU A 1 20.66 1.73 13.95
CA LEU A 1 19.96 2.82 13.22
C LEU A 1 19.90 2.45 11.74
N GLY A 2 18.90 2.93 11.00
CA GLY A 2 18.70 2.61 9.59
C GLY A 2 17.90 3.71 8.86
N ILE A 3 17.69 3.52 7.57
CA ILE A 3 16.91 4.42 6.70
C ILE A 3 15.71 3.65 6.15
N GLY A 4 14.52 4.22 6.25
CA GLY A 4 13.34 3.71 5.57
C GLY A 4 12.82 4.75 4.61
N LEU A 5 12.63 4.36 3.35
CA LEU A 5 12.12 5.20 2.28
C LEU A 5 10.77 4.69 1.83
N ALA A 6 9.76 5.56 1.91
CA ALA A 6 8.49 5.38 1.25
C ALA A 6 8.54 6.06 -0.12
N MET A 7 8.12 5.36 -1.18
CA MET A 7 8.03 5.94 -2.52
C MET A 7 6.88 5.31 -3.32
N PRO A 8 6.36 5.97 -4.37
CA PRO A 8 5.34 5.38 -5.23
C PRO A 8 5.80 4.02 -5.79
N GLY A 9 4.95 3.02 -5.63
CA GLY A 9 5.17 1.69 -6.19
C GLY A 9 4.74 1.57 -7.65
N PRO A 10 4.74 0.34 -8.20
CA PRO A 10 5.12 -0.92 -7.53
C PRO A 10 6.63 -1.22 -7.61
N PHE A 11 7.13 -2.03 -6.66
CA PHE A 11 8.50 -2.58 -6.64
C PHE A 11 8.47 -4.10 -6.82
N ASP A 12 9.42 -4.65 -7.55
CA ASP A 12 9.64 -6.11 -7.70
C ASP A 12 8.40 -6.88 -8.19
N VAL A 13 7.61 -6.29 -9.09
CA VAL A 13 6.44 -6.94 -9.72
C VAL A 13 6.85 -7.52 -11.08
N GLU A 14 6.63 -8.83 -11.27
CA GLU A 14 7.07 -9.54 -12.49
C GLU A 14 6.32 -9.11 -13.77
N SER A 15 5.06 -8.68 -13.65
CA SER A 15 4.18 -8.53 -14.80
C SER A 15 3.20 -7.37 -14.70
N MET A 16 3.71 -6.13 -14.61
CA MET A 16 2.86 -4.96 -14.76
C MET A 16 3.48 -3.90 -15.68
N SER A 17 2.82 -3.70 -16.82
CA SER A 17 2.98 -2.53 -17.69
C SER A 17 2.31 -1.35 -17.00
N PHE A 18 3.06 -0.52 -16.30
CA PHE A 18 2.54 0.71 -15.70
C PHE A 18 3.20 1.95 -16.31
N VAL A 19 2.54 2.51 -17.32
CA VAL A 19 2.85 3.85 -17.83
C VAL A 19 1.78 4.80 -17.28
N GLY A 20 2.02 5.40 -16.11
CA GLY A 20 1.09 6.32 -15.47
C GLY A 20 1.81 7.50 -14.80
N PRO A 21 1.07 8.56 -14.41
CA PRO A 21 1.66 9.78 -13.84
C PRO A 21 2.36 9.56 -12.49
N THR A 22 2.07 8.45 -11.82
CA THR A 22 2.70 8.03 -10.55
C THR A 22 3.86 7.07 -10.75
N THR A 23 4.11 6.58 -11.97
CA THR A 23 5.22 5.67 -12.26
C THR A 23 6.54 6.43 -12.28
N LEU A 24 7.51 5.97 -11.50
CA LEU A 24 8.89 6.46 -11.56
C LEU A 24 9.67 5.72 -12.65
N GLU A 25 9.33 5.94 -13.93
CA GLU A 25 9.91 5.20 -15.07
C GLU A 25 11.44 5.27 -15.10
N SER A 26 12.03 6.44 -14.83
CA SER A 26 13.49 6.64 -14.77
C SER A 26 14.19 5.92 -13.62
N TRP A 27 13.42 5.29 -12.72
CA TRP A 27 13.92 4.52 -11.58
C TRP A 27 13.84 3.00 -11.82
N ARG A 28 13.41 2.55 -13.01
CA ARG A 28 13.39 1.12 -13.35
C ARG A 28 14.78 0.51 -13.23
N GLY A 29 14.88 -0.63 -12.53
CA GLY A 29 16.14 -1.35 -12.31
C GLY A 29 17.14 -0.65 -11.38
N VAL A 30 16.76 0.48 -10.76
CA VAL A 30 17.62 1.17 -9.79
C VAL A 30 17.56 0.42 -8.45
N ALA A 31 18.68 -0.10 -7.99
CA ALA A 31 18.81 -0.71 -6.67
C ALA A 31 18.82 0.35 -5.55
N VAL A 32 17.68 1.02 -5.32
CA VAL A 32 17.56 2.19 -4.43
C VAL A 32 18.06 1.89 -3.03
N ALA A 33 17.61 0.79 -2.42
CA ALA A 33 18.04 0.39 -1.08
C ALA A 33 19.56 0.21 -1.00
N GLN A 34 20.16 -0.49 -1.97
CA GLN A 34 21.60 -0.71 -2.00
C GLN A 34 22.37 0.62 -2.13
N ARG A 35 21.96 1.48 -3.08
CA ARG A 35 22.61 2.78 -3.30
C ARG A 35 22.51 3.68 -2.06
N LEU A 36 21.38 3.67 -1.37
CA LEU A 36 21.21 4.40 -0.11
C LEU A 36 22.13 3.85 0.97
N SER A 37 22.22 2.52 1.11
CA SER A 37 23.11 1.89 2.06
C SER A 37 24.58 2.19 1.79
N GLU A 38 25.04 2.09 0.54
CA GLU A 38 26.43 2.38 0.16
C GLU A 38 26.80 3.85 0.42
N ARG A 39 25.88 4.78 0.17
CA ARG A 39 26.14 6.22 0.34
C ARG A 39 26.10 6.68 1.79
N THR A 40 25.38 5.98 2.65
CA THR A 40 25.13 6.42 4.03
C THR A 40 25.81 5.56 5.08
N GLY A 41 26.25 4.35 4.72
CA GLY A 41 26.75 3.34 5.67
C GLY A 41 25.66 2.74 6.55
N LEU A 42 24.38 3.05 6.33
CA LEU A 42 23.24 2.57 7.11
C LEU A 42 22.45 1.50 6.36
N ALA A 43 21.84 0.56 7.08
CA ALA A 43 20.86 -0.34 6.47
C ALA A 43 19.68 0.47 5.92
N ALA A 44 19.33 0.27 4.65
CA ALA A 44 18.25 0.99 3.97
C ALA A 44 17.15 0.04 3.52
N PHE A 45 15.90 0.46 3.70
CA PHE A 45 14.69 -0.28 3.37
C PHE A 45 13.81 0.61 2.50
N VAL A 46 13.21 0.02 1.46
CA VAL A 46 12.33 0.72 0.53
C VAL A 46 11.01 -0.01 0.48
N GLU A 47 9.91 0.73 0.54
CA GLU A 47 8.57 0.19 0.43
C GLU A 47 7.65 1.22 -0.23
N THR A 48 6.50 0.77 -0.72
CA THR A 48 5.47 1.67 -1.24
C THR A 48 4.95 2.60 -0.16
N ASP A 49 4.57 3.82 -0.55
CA ASP A 49 3.95 4.81 0.33
C ASP A 49 2.69 4.28 1.03
N MET A 50 1.87 3.55 0.30
CA MET A 50 0.64 2.94 0.79
C MET A 50 0.88 1.81 1.82
N VAL A 51 1.80 0.88 1.55
CA VAL A 51 2.17 -0.16 2.52
C VAL A 51 2.85 0.46 3.74
N SER A 52 3.68 1.49 3.53
CA SER A 52 4.27 2.27 4.62
C SER A 52 3.17 2.92 5.47
N ALA A 53 2.18 3.58 4.87
CA ALA A 53 1.06 4.17 5.60
C ALA A 53 0.29 3.14 6.43
N ALA A 54 -0.04 1.99 5.84
CA ALA A 54 -0.72 0.90 6.54
C ALA A 54 0.10 0.37 7.72
N ARG A 55 1.43 0.30 7.58
CA ARG A 55 2.33 -0.07 8.68
C ARG A 55 2.38 1.00 9.77
N GLY A 56 2.37 2.28 9.39
CA GLY A 56 2.23 3.40 10.31
C GLY A 56 0.94 3.32 11.13
N GLU A 57 -0.19 2.98 10.50
CA GLU A 57 -1.45 2.73 11.22
C GLU A 57 -1.38 1.54 12.18
N SER A 58 -0.71 0.47 11.77
CA SER A 58 -0.54 -0.74 12.58
C SER A 58 0.27 -0.47 13.86
N LEU A 59 1.21 0.47 13.81
CA LEU A 59 2.15 0.74 14.90
C LEU A 59 1.82 1.97 15.74
N HIS A 60 1.16 2.97 15.14
CA HIS A 60 0.94 4.26 15.79
C HIS A 60 -0.49 4.77 15.65
N GLY A 61 -1.25 4.24 14.69
CA GLY A 61 -2.60 4.72 14.38
C GLY A 61 -3.71 3.83 14.92
N THR A 62 -4.81 3.83 14.19
CA THR A 62 -6.04 3.10 14.56
C THR A 62 -5.90 1.59 14.34
N GLY A 63 -4.99 1.18 13.44
CA GLY A 63 -4.70 -0.21 13.12
C GLY A 63 -4.18 -1.04 14.29
N ARG A 64 -3.62 -0.41 15.34
CA ARG A 64 -3.10 -1.11 16.55
C ARG A 64 -4.13 -1.98 17.28
N ASN A 65 -5.40 -1.58 17.22
CA ASN A 65 -6.48 -2.20 18.00
C ASN A 65 -7.25 -3.25 17.20
N VAL A 66 -6.84 -3.53 15.96
CA VAL A 66 -7.51 -4.47 15.07
C VAL A 66 -6.50 -5.44 14.48
N ARG A 67 -6.85 -6.73 14.53
CA ARG A 67 -5.97 -7.79 14.03
C ARG A 67 -5.85 -7.78 12.51
N ALA A 68 -6.92 -7.40 11.82
CA ALA A 68 -6.93 -7.35 10.36
C ALA A 68 -7.74 -6.15 9.89
N PHE A 69 -7.18 -5.41 8.93
CA PHE A 69 -7.83 -4.27 8.31
C PHE A 69 -7.33 -4.08 6.89
N TYR A 70 -8.15 -3.42 6.07
CA TYR A 70 -7.75 -2.98 4.76
C TYR A 70 -7.55 -1.47 4.80
N TYR A 71 -6.34 -1.00 4.51
CA TYR A 71 -6.03 0.42 4.42
C TYR A 71 -6.33 0.91 3.01
N LEU A 72 -7.23 1.89 2.85
CA LEU A 72 -7.49 2.54 1.58
C LEU A 72 -6.70 3.85 1.50
N TYR A 73 -5.94 4.02 0.42
CA TYR A 73 -5.14 5.21 0.18
C TYR A 73 -5.64 5.94 -1.06
N PHE A 74 -6.20 7.12 -0.84
CA PHE A 74 -6.69 8.02 -1.88
C PHE A 74 -5.63 9.08 -2.16
N GLY A 75 -4.79 8.81 -3.15
CA GLY A 75 -3.80 9.75 -3.67
C GLY A 75 -4.17 10.21 -5.07
N VAL A 76 -3.15 10.49 -5.89
CA VAL A 76 -3.33 10.68 -7.34
C VAL A 76 -4.14 9.51 -7.92
N GLY A 77 -3.74 8.28 -7.59
CA GLY A 77 -4.50 7.05 -7.85
C GLY A 77 -5.26 6.54 -6.63
N LEU A 78 -5.76 5.31 -6.75
CA LEU A 78 -6.34 4.54 -5.65
C LEU A 78 -5.51 3.29 -5.42
N GLY A 79 -5.15 3.03 -4.18
CA GLY A 79 -4.72 1.68 -3.82
C GLY A 79 -5.10 1.33 -2.40
N GLY A 80 -4.71 0.14 -1.97
CA GLY A 80 -4.76 -0.18 -0.57
C GLY A 80 -3.86 -1.33 -0.13
N SER A 81 -3.88 -1.62 1.16
CA SER A 81 -3.08 -2.70 1.72
C SER A 81 -3.90 -3.46 2.74
N MET A 82 -4.03 -4.76 2.51
CA MET A 82 -4.58 -5.66 3.53
C MET A 82 -3.48 -5.91 4.56
N VAL A 83 -3.76 -5.61 5.82
CA VAL A 83 -2.89 -5.93 6.94
C VAL A 83 -3.55 -7.01 7.77
N LYS A 84 -2.77 -8.01 8.16
CA LYS A 84 -3.19 -9.07 9.09
C LYS A 84 -2.06 -9.33 10.08
N ASP A 85 -2.40 -9.34 11.37
CA ASP A 85 -1.46 -9.56 12.47
C ASP A 85 -0.26 -8.59 12.40
N GLY A 86 -0.52 -7.33 11.99
CA GLY A 86 0.50 -6.28 11.81
C GLY A 86 1.36 -6.43 10.54
N VAL A 87 1.10 -7.46 9.72
CA VAL A 87 1.86 -7.75 8.50
C VAL A 87 1.04 -7.36 7.26
N PRO A 88 1.54 -6.46 6.40
CA PRO A 88 0.95 -6.18 5.10
C PRO A 88 1.04 -7.40 4.17
N LEU A 89 -0.07 -7.75 3.53
CA LEU A 89 -0.15 -8.82 2.55
C LEU A 89 0.23 -8.26 1.17
N ARG A 90 1.34 -8.72 0.61
CA ARG A 90 1.82 -8.30 -0.72
C ARG A 90 1.21 -9.12 -1.87
N GLY A 91 0.71 -10.33 -1.58
CA GLY A 91 0.30 -11.29 -2.61
C GLY A 91 1.49 -11.97 -3.29
N PHE A 92 1.21 -12.92 -4.19
CA PHE A 92 2.26 -13.72 -4.85
C PHE A 92 3.19 -12.87 -5.70
N TYR A 93 2.63 -11.98 -6.52
CA TYR A 93 3.39 -11.07 -7.41
C TYR A 93 3.61 -9.68 -6.82
N GLY A 94 3.38 -9.47 -5.52
CA GLY A 94 3.60 -8.17 -4.88
C GLY A 94 2.56 -7.07 -5.18
N ASN A 95 1.48 -7.39 -5.90
CA ASN A 95 0.48 -6.46 -6.41
C ASN A 95 -0.90 -6.56 -5.72
N ALA A 96 -1.01 -7.20 -4.55
CA ALA A 96 -2.30 -7.38 -3.86
C ALA A 96 -2.99 -6.06 -3.48
N GLY A 97 -2.26 -4.96 -3.48
CA GLY A 97 -2.77 -3.63 -3.15
C GLY A 97 -3.34 -2.82 -4.31
N GLU A 98 -3.24 -3.32 -5.54
CA GLU A 98 -3.59 -2.60 -6.78
C GLU A 98 -5.11 -2.57 -7.07
N ILE A 99 -5.92 -2.36 -6.03
CA ILE A 99 -7.38 -2.32 -6.14
C ILE A 99 -7.91 -1.19 -7.03
N GLY A 100 -7.10 -0.14 -7.26
CA GLY A 100 -7.43 0.93 -8.18
C GLY A 100 -7.65 0.43 -9.61
N HIS A 101 -6.99 -0.65 -9.99
CA HIS A 101 -7.01 -1.18 -11.35
C HIS A 101 -8.07 -2.25 -11.59
N VAL A 102 -8.89 -2.57 -10.59
CA VAL A 102 -10.05 -3.44 -10.77
C VAL A 102 -11.04 -2.76 -11.72
N PRO A 103 -11.39 -3.37 -12.87
CA PRO A 103 -12.36 -2.80 -13.80
C PRO A 103 -13.76 -2.93 -13.20
N MET A 104 -14.34 -1.79 -12.79
CA MET A 104 -15.63 -1.73 -12.11
C MET A 104 -16.72 -1.07 -12.97
N VAL A 105 -16.34 -0.30 -13.99
CA VAL A 105 -17.28 0.40 -14.88
C VAL A 105 -17.14 -0.14 -16.31
N PRO A 106 -18.04 -1.02 -16.77
CA PRO A 106 -18.01 -1.53 -18.14
C PRO A 106 -18.00 -0.40 -19.17
N ASN A 107 -17.16 -0.51 -20.20
CA ASN A 107 -16.94 0.53 -21.22
C ASN A 107 -16.61 1.91 -20.62
N GLY A 108 -15.97 1.92 -19.46
CA GLY A 108 -15.62 3.12 -18.73
C GLY A 108 -14.42 3.88 -19.30
N GLN A 109 -13.96 4.88 -18.55
CA GLN A 109 -12.79 5.70 -18.90
C GLN A 109 -11.53 4.83 -19.11
N PRO A 110 -10.68 5.18 -20.09
CA PRO A 110 -9.38 4.54 -20.25
C PRO A 110 -8.51 4.77 -18.99
N CYS A 111 -7.72 3.75 -18.65
CA CYS A 111 -6.77 3.78 -17.56
C CYS A 111 -5.35 3.62 -18.11
N SER A 112 -4.39 4.29 -17.46
CA SER A 112 -2.96 4.20 -17.75
C SER A 112 -2.39 2.78 -17.67
N CYS A 113 -3.04 1.88 -16.94
CA CYS A 113 -2.62 0.47 -16.88
C CYS A 113 -2.98 -0.33 -18.15
N GLY A 114 -3.65 0.29 -19.13
CA GLY A 114 -4.08 -0.35 -20.38
C GLY A 114 -5.51 -0.90 -20.37
N ASN A 115 -6.17 -0.96 -19.20
CA ASN A 115 -7.58 -1.34 -19.09
C ASN A 115 -8.53 -0.16 -19.32
N THR A 116 -9.83 -0.44 -19.29
CA THR A 116 -10.90 0.56 -19.22
C THR A 116 -11.76 0.33 -17.98
N GLY A 117 -12.31 1.41 -17.43
CA GLY A 117 -13.25 1.30 -16.32
C GLY A 117 -12.64 0.97 -14.96
N CYS A 118 -11.33 1.11 -14.79
CA CYS A 118 -10.64 0.90 -13.52
C CYS A 118 -11.20 1.82 -12.41
N LEU A 119 -11.35 1.27 -11.21
CA LEU A 119 -11.93 1.94 -10.05
C LEU A 119 -11.28 3.30 -9.74
N GLU A 120 -9.95 3.40 -9.85
CA GLU A 120 -9.20 4.64 -9.59
C GLU A 120 -9.64 5.81 -10.49
N ARG A 121 -10.15 5.54 -11.70
CA ARG A 121 -10.62 6.58 -12.62
C ARG A 121 -11.87 7.27 -12.11
N TYR A 122 -12.51 6.72 -11.08
CA TYR A 122 -13.73 7.23 -10.48
C TYR A 122 -13.59 7.53 -8.99
N VAL A 123 -12.67 6.85 -8.31
CA VAL A 123 -12.52 6.91 -6.85
C VAL A 123 -11.05 7.18 -6.48
N SER A 124 -10.55 8.37 -6.82
CA SER A 124 -9.23 8.87 -6.44
C SER A 124 -9.26 10.39 -6.24
N LEU A 125 -8.17 10.98 -5.73
CA LEU A 125 -8.07 12.44 -5.65
C LEU A 125 -8.08 13.07 -7.05
N GLU A 126 -7.43 12.46 -8.04
CA GLU A 126 -7.46 12.94 -9.43
C GLU A 126 -8.89 12.88 -10.00
N ALA A 127 -9.62 11.78 -9.75
CA ALA A 127 -11.01 11.65 -10.18
C ALA A 127 -11.90 12.70 -9.50
N TYR A 128 -11.67 12.96 -8.22
CA TYR A 128 -12.34 14.02 -7.48
C TYR A 128 -12.05 15.40 -8.07
N GLN A 129 -10.78 15.74 -8.28
CA GLN A 129 -10.36 17.03 -8.85
C GLN A 129 -10.92 17.25 -10.26
N ARG A 130 -11.04 16.20 -11.06
CA ARG A 130 -11.65 16.26 -12.39
C ARG A 130 -13.17 16.52 -12.34
N ARG A 131 -13.86 16.00 -11.32
CA ARG A 131 -15.34 16.01 -11.23
C ARG A 131 -15.90 17.11 -10.34
N ALA A 132 -15.19 17.49 -9.28
CA ALA A 132 -15.65 18.48 -8.29
C ALA A 132 -15.94 19.86 -8.88
N PRO A 133 -15.18 20.38 -9.87
CA PRO A 133 -15.52 21.63 -10.55
C PRO A 133 -16.82 21.56 -11.37
N VAL A 134 -17.18 20.37 -11.84
CA VAL A 134 -18.38 20.14 -12.69
C VAL A 134 -19.62 19.90 -11.83
N ILE A 135 -19.49 19.09 -10.78
CA ILE A 135 -20.62 18.61 -9.97
C ILE A 135 -20.83 19.46 -8.71
N GLY A 136 -19.79 20.13 -8.22
CA GLY A 136 -19.78 20.82 -6.94
C GLY A 136 -19.52 19.86 -5.77
N HIS A 137 -18.83 20.37 -4.75
CA HIS A 137 -18.38 19.58 -3.60
C HIS A 137 -19.55 19.04 -2.78
N ALA A 138 -20.57 19.87 -2.53
CA ALA A 138 -21.73 19.51 -1.72
C ALA A 138 -22.56 18.37 -2.34
N ALA A 139 -22.73 18.37 -3.67
CA ALA A 139 -23.46 17.32 -4.37
C ALA A 139 -22.71 15.98 -4.36
N LEU A 140 -21.37 16.00 -4.45
CA LEU A 140 -20.54 14.80 -4.29
C LEU A 140 -20.66 14.22 -2.87
N THR A 141 -20.65 15.06 -1.84
CA THR A 141 -20.84 14.62 -0.45
C THR A 141 -22.24 14.06 -0.22
N ALA A 142 -23.29 14.71 -0.72
CA ALA A 142 -24.65 14.20 -0.59
C ALA A 142 -24.83 12.82 -1.25
N ALA A 143 -24.12 12.53 -2.34
CA ALA A 143 -24.23 11.27 -3.06
C ALA A 143 -23.63 10.05 -2.32
N ILE A 144 -22.77 10.27 -1.31
CA ILE A 144 -22.12 9.19 -0.53
C ILE A 144 -22.80 8.92 0.82
N GLU A 145 -23.78 9.73 1.19
CA GLU A 145 -24.41 9.80 2.51
C GLU A 145 -25.86 9.27 2.40
N PRO A 146 -26.07 7.95 2.21
CA PRO A 146 -25.68 6.97 3.22
C PRO A 146 -24.89 5.79 2.65
N LEU A 147 -23.92 5.30 3.43
CA LEU A 147 -23.22 4.05 3.13
C LEU A 147 -24.25 2.90 3.12
N PRO A 148 -24.45 2.21 1.98
CA PRO A 148 -25.42 1.12 1.93
C PRO A 148 -25.09 0.02 2.94
N THR A 149 -26.14 -0.69 3.37
CA THR A 149 -26.02 -1.87 4.22
C THR A 149 -25.06 -2.85 3.55
N SER A 150 -24.04 -3.29 4.28
CA SER A 150 -23.06 -4.25 3.79
C SER A 150 -23.37 -5.62 4.37
N VAL A 151 -22.88 -6.67 3.71
CA VAL A 151 -22.81 -8.03 4.26
C VAL A 151 -22.14 -8.11 5.64
N ALA A 152 -21.37 -7.08 6.03
CA ALA A 152 -20.74 -6.96 7.33
C ALA A 152 -21.59 -6.20 8.39
N ASP A 153 -22.87 -5.94 8.11
CA ASP A 153 -23.80 -5.36 9.06
C ASP A 153 -24.09 -6.36 10.19
N ARG A 154 -23.67 -5.99 11.41
CA ARG A 154 -23.78 -6.83 12.62
C ARG A 154 -24.30 -5.95 13.74
N LYS A 155 -25.40 -6.39 14.37
CA LYS A 155 -26.08 -5.64 15.44
C LYS A 155 -25.18 -5.37 16.65
N ASP A 156 -24.26 -6.30 16.97
CA ASP A 156 -23.42 -6.24 18.17
C ASP A 156 -21.96 -5.85 17.87
N ARG A 157 -21.73 -5.06 16.81
CA ARG A 157 -20.38 -4.63 16.41
C ARG A 157 -19.84 -3.59 17.39
N SER A 158 -18.67 -3.85 17.97
CA SER A 158 -17.99 -2.94 18.91
C SER A 158 -17.09 -1.87 18.27
N ALA A 159 -16.72 -2.03 16.99
CA ALA A 159 -15.83 -1.10 16.27
C ALA A 159 -16.43 -0.63 14.94
N PRO A 160 -16.33 0.66 14.56
CA PRO A 160 -16.87 1.18 13.31
C PRO A 160 -16.38 0.42 12.07
N ARG A 161 -17.23 0.35 11.03
CA ARG A 161 -16.90 -0.33 9.75
C ARG A 161 -15.83 0.42 8.94
N ILE A 162 -15.89 1.74 8.98
CA ILE A 162 -14.96 2.64 8.32
C ILE A 162 -14.44 3.56 9.40
N MET A 163 -13.13 3.64 9.51
CA MET A 163 -12.44 4.50 10.45
C MET A 163 -11.53 5.42 9.65
N ARG A 164 -11.70 6.72 9.83
CA ARG A 164 -10.79 7.70 9.26
C ARG A 164 -9.47 7.64 10.02
N SER A 165 -8.36 7.51 9.30
CA SER A 165 -7.03 7.67 9.90
C SER A 165 -6.91 9.08 10.51
N ALA A 166 -6.53 9.14 11.79
CA ALA A 166 -6.20 10.39 12.47
C ALA A 166 -4.77 10.86 12.15
N SER A 167 -3.98 10.01 11.50
CA SER A 167 -2.55 10.14 11.34
C SER A 167 -2.13 10.76 10.02
N GLY A 168 -2.99 10.74 8.99
CA GLY A 168 -2.75 11.43 7.72
C GLY A 168 -1.43 11.05 7.04
N GLN A 169 -0.76 12.01 6.39
CA GLN A 169 0.53 11.81 5.70
C GLN A 169 1.64 11.33 6.63
N ASP A 170 1.59 11.67 7.92
CA ASP A 170 2.54 11.16 8.89
C ASP A 170 2.47 9.64 9.05
N ALA A 171 1.36 8.98 8.69
CA ALA A 171 1.28 7.52 8.67
C ALA A 171 2.35 6.94 7.72
N VAL A 172 2.53 7.55 6.55
CA VAL A 172 3.57 7.16 5.58
C VAL A 172 4.95 7.30 6.20
N LEU A 173 5.24 8.48 6.78
CA LEU A 173 6.55 8.79 7.37
C LEU A 173 6.88 7.87 8.56
N ARG A 174 5.91 7.65 9.46
CA ARG A 174 6.07 6.75 10.61
C ARG A 174 6.23 5.31 10.17
N GLY A 175 5.49 4.89 9.15
CA GLY A 175 5.67 3.60 8.50
C GLY A 175 7.07 3.39 7.96
N ALA A 176 7.55 4.36 7.16
CA ALA A 176 8.90 4.36 6.61
C ALA A 176 9.95 4.30 7.73
N ALA A 177 9.83 5.14 8.76
CA ALA A 177 10.73 5.12 9.91
C ALA A 177 10.71 3.76 10.62
N SER A 178 9.54 3.12 10.75
CA SER A 178 9.40 1.81 11.40
C SER A 178 10.09 0.68 10.63
N LEU A 179 10.20 0.77 9.30
CA LEU A 179 10.97 -0.18 8.50
C LEU A 179 12.46 -0.16 8.87
N ALA A 180 13.02 1.03 9.09
CA ALA A 180 14.40 1.20 9.53
C ALA A 180 14.67 0.51 10.88
N PHE A 181 13.70 0.54 11.81
CA PHE A 181 13.81 -0.12 13.10
C PHE A 181 13.56 -1.63 13.00
N SER A 182 12.50 -2.05 12.31
CA SER A 182 12.11 -3.45 12.23
C SER A 182 13.13 -4.30 11.49
N GLY A 183 13.75 -3.79 10.42
CA GLY A 183 14.75 -4.56 9.68
C GLY A 183 16.07 -4.77 10.46
N VAL A 184 16.31 -3.97 11.49
CA VAL A 184 17.47 -4.11 12.40
C VAL A 184 17.14 -5.03 13.58
N LEU A 185 15.94 -4.92 14.14
CA LEU A 185 15.54 -5.64 15.35
C LEU A 185 14.85 -6.99 15.09
N SER A 186 14.37 -7.21 13.87
CA SER A 186 13.75 -8.47 13.46
C SER A 186 14.62 -9.11 12.36
N PRO A 187 15.19 -10.30 12.58
CA PRO A 187 15.86 -11.04 11.53
C PRO A 187 14.85 -11.38 10.41
N ARG A 188 14.90 -10.60 9.33
CA ARG A 188 14.38 -10.88 7.97
C ARG A 188 12.91 -11.30 7.84
N LEU A 189 11.98 -10.41 8.21
CA LEU A 189 10.65 -10.36 7.58
C LEU A 189 10.72 -9.41 6.38
N GLY A 190 11.10 -9.88 5.20
CA GLY A 190 11.04 -9.01 4.01
C GLY A 190 11.75 -9.45 2.73
N ARG A 191 12.59 -10.48 2.74
CA ARG A 191 13.14 -11.07 1.49
C ARG A 191 12.92 -12.57 1.50
N ALA A 192 11.79 -12.98 0.93
CA ALA A 192 11.50 -14.39 0.64
C ALA A 192 12.46 -15.01 -0.40
N GLU A 193 13.34 -14.21 -1.02
CA GLU A 193 14.18 -14.62 -2.14
C GLU A 193 15.43 -15.44 -1.77
N ASN A 194 15.72 -15.71 -0.50
CA ASN A 194 16.92 -16.47 -0.11
C ASN A 194 16.78 -17.37 1.13
N LEU A 195 15.59 -17.94 1.39
CA LEU A 195 15.42 -18.91 2.48
C LEU A 195 16.31 -20.16 2.30
N GLU A 196 16.65 -20.53 1.07
CA GLU A 196 17.53 -21.69 0.78
C GLU A 196 19.01 -21.47 1.15
N LYS A 197 19.46 -20.23 1.32
CA LYS A 197 20.86 -19.88 1.60
C LYS A 197 21.11 -19.47 3.05
N ASP A 198 20.08 -19.49 3.89
CA ASP A 198 20.22 -19.16 5.30
C ASP A 198 20.87 -20.35 6.06
N PRO A 199 22.06 -20.17 6.68
CA PRO A 199 22.74 -21.25 7.37
C PRO A 199 21.96 -21.82 8.57
N LEU A 200 20.90 -21.13 9.04
CA LEU A 200 19.99 -21.65 10.07
C LEU A 200 18.92 -22.61 9.53
N PHE A 201 18.70 -22.65 8.20
CA PHE A 201 17.68 -23.49 7.54
C PHE A 201 18.25 -24.47 6.51
N ALA A 202 19.58 -24.52 6.35
CA ALA A 202 20.24 -25.55 5.58
C ALA A 202 19.91 -26.92 6.21
N ARG A 203 19.10 -27.74 5.51
CA ARG A 203 18.86 -29.13 5.91
C ARG A 203 20.21 -29.80 6.09
N SER A 204 20.49 -30.24 7.32
CA SER A 204 21.55 -31.21 7.60
C SER A 204 21.35 -32.38 6.63
N ARG A 205 22.28 -32.53 5.68
CA ARG A 205 22.39 -33.78 4.92
C ARG A 205 22.95 -34.79 5.89
N VAL A 206 22.07 -35.49 6.58
CA VAL A 206 22.41 -36.78 7.16
C VAL A 206 22.51 -37.76 5.99
N ALA A 207 23.66 -38.41 5.91
CA ALA A 207 24.03 -39.41 4.90
C ALA A 207 23.06 -40.59 4.86
#